data_AF-A0A845PV67-F1
#
_entry.id   AF-A0A845PV67-F1
#
_cell.length_a   1.000
_cell.length_b   1.000
_cell.length_c   1.000
_cell.angle_alpha   90.00
_cell.angle_beta   90.00
_cell.angle_gamma   90.00
#
_symmetry.space_group_name_H-M   'P 1'
#
loop_
_entity.id
_entity.type
_entity.pdbx_description
1 polymer ?
#
loop_
_entity_poly.entity_id
_entity_poly.type
_entity_poly.pdbx_seq_one_letter_code
_entity_poly.pdbx_strand_id
1 'polypeptide(L)'
;EDIPVQGGRTLHVPKSLKGVAVFSFKRLCGEARGAPDYLAVARRFHTVIIVGIPRLGPERRNEAARFVTLIDALYEHKVKLIAAADAEPDDLYAAGDGRF
;
A
#
# COMPACT_ATOMS: atom_id res chain seq x y z
N GLU A 1 -11.43 4.53 -10.58
CA GLU A 1 -10.90 5.79 -11.12
C GLU A 1 -9.45 5.57 -11.52
N ASP A 2 -8.98 6.11 -12.65
CA ASP A 2 -7.58 6.03 -13.02
C ASP A 2 -6.86 7.32 -12.62
N ILE A 3 -5.72 7.20 -11.95
CA ILE A 3 -4.93 8.33 -11.48
C ILE A 3 -3.59 8.38 -12.24
N PRO A 4 -3.09 9.58 -12.58
CA PRO A 4 -1.80 9.71 -13.25
C PRO A 4 -0.66 9.38 -12.30
N VAL A 5 0.32 8.64 -12.81
CA VAL A 5 1.59 8.31 -12.14
C VAL A 5 2.73 8.95 -12.94
N GLN A 6 3.80 9.35 -12.26
CA GLN A 6 4.99 9.89 -12.93
C GLN A 6 5.53 8.91 -13.98
N GLY A 7 5.99 9.45 -15.11
CA GLY A 7 6.46 8.67 -16.26
C GLY A 7 5.36 8.26 -17.24
N GLY A 8 4.24 8.99 -17.28
CA GLY A 8 3.18 8.79 -18.27
C GLY A 8 2.31 7.54 -18.05
N ARG A 9 2.46 6.88 -16.90
CA ARG A 9 1.68 5.70 -16.52
C ARG A 9 0.39 6.11 -15.78
N THR A 10 -0.57 5.20 -15.70
CA THR A 10 -1.77 5.35 -14.86
C THR A 10 -1.85 4.22 -13.84
N LEU A 11 -2.46 4.52 -12.69
CA LEU A 11 -2.80 3.54 -11.67
C LEU A 11 -4.32 3.45 -11.57
N HIS A 12 -4.85 2.24 -11.74
CA HIS A 12 -6.27 1.99 -11.56
C HIS A 12 -6.61 1.86 -10.07
N VAL A 13 -7.56 2.68 -9.62
CA VAL A 13 -8.13 2.68 -8.27
C VAL A 13 -9.49 1.99 -8.32
N PRO A 14 -9.62 0.76 -7.76
CA PRO A 14 -10.84 -0.03 -7.92
C PRO A 14 -12.09 0.63 -7.34
N LYS A 15 -11.96 1.25 -6.17
CA LYS A 15 -13.02 2.02 -5.53
C LYS A 15 -12.44 3.27 -4.90
N SER A 16 -13.04 4.42 -5.21
CA SER A 16 -12.72 5.70 -4.59
C SER A 16 -13.99 6.52 -4.40
N LEU A 17 -14.05 7.31 -3.34
CA LEU A 17 -15.11 8.29 -3.12
C LEU A 17 -14.60 9.41 -2.21
N LYS A 18 -14.81 10.67 -2.61
CA LYS A 18 -14.51 11.88 -1.82
C LYS A 18 -13.11 11.87 -1.15
N GLY A 19 -12.07 11.44 -1.87
CA GLY A 19 -10.69 11.44 -1.33
C GLY A 19 -10.33 10.22 -0.48
N VAL A 20 -11.22 9.22 -0.40
CA VAL A 20 -10.95 7.91 0.19
C VAL A 20 -10.79 6.87 -0.92
N ALA A 21 -9.77 6.01 -0.84
CA ALA A 21 -9.57 4.91 -1.76
C ALA A 21 -9.54 3.55 -1.06
N VAL A 22 -10.03 2.51 -1.74
CA VAL A 22 -10.00 1.12 -1.25
C VAL A 22 -9.19 0.26 -2.22
N PHE A 23 -8.21 -0.45 -1.69
CA PHE A 23 -7.36 -1.38 -2.43
C PHE A 23 -7.31 -2.73 -1.72
N SER A 24 -7.09 -3.80 -2.49
CA SER A 24 -6.56 -5.04 -1.91
C SER A 24 -5.03 -4.95 -1.81
N PHE A 25 -4.45 -5.62 -0.82
CA PHE A 25 -2.99 -5.70 -0.67
C PHE A 25 -2.32 -6.19 -1.95
N LYS A 26 -2.88 -7.23 -2.58
CA LYS A 26 -2.38 -7.79 -3.85
C LYS A 26 -2.24 -6.75 -4.96
N ARG A 27 -3.14 -5.77 -5.05
CA ARG A 27 -3.09 -4.72 -6.09
C ARG A 27 -1.94 -3.74 -5.87
N LEU A 28 -1.67 -3.39 -4.62
CA LEU A 28 -0.62 -2.42 -4.29
C LEU A 28 0.75 -3.09 -4.21
N CYS A 29 0.86 -4.23 -3.54
CA CYS A 29 2.14 -4.84 -3.20
C CYS A 29 2.45 -6.09 -4.04
N GLY A 30 1.44 -6.78 -4.57
CA GLY A 30 1.62 -8.00 -5.38
C GLY A 30 1.93 -7.74 -6.87
N GLU A 31 1.67 -6.54 -7.38
CA GLU A 31 1.99 -6.14 -8.75
C GLU A 31 3.28 -5.30 -8.80
N ALA A 32 3.91 -5.18 -9.97
CA ALA A 32 5.13 -4.39 -10.18
C ALA A 32 4.91 -2.87 -10.01
N ARG A 33 4.74 -2.44 -8.76
CA ARG A 33 4.59 -1.05 -8.32
C ARG A 33 5.88 -0.55 -7.71
N GLY A 34 6.18 0.71 -7.94
CA GLY A 34 7.32 1.41 -7.33
C GLY A 34 6.87 2.62 -6.52
N ALA A 35 7.85 3.31 -5.92
CA ALA A 35 7.60 4.54 -5.15
C ALA A 35 6.72 5.58 -5.88
N PRO A 36 6.86 5.83 -7.21
CA PRO A 36 5.99 6.79 -7.90
C PRO A 36 4.49 6.42 -7.85
N ASP A 37 4.17 5.13 -7.88
CA ASP A 37 2.79 4.64 -7.82
C ASP A 37 2.19 4.95 -6.43
N TYR A 38 2.92 4.69 -5.35
CA TYR A 38 2.45 4.96 -3.98
C TYR A 38 2.36 6.46 -3.68
N LEU A 39 3.31 7.25 -4.16
CA LEU A 39 3.27 8.70 -4.06
C LEU A 39 2.06 9.30 -4.81
N ALA A 40 1.66 8.72 -5.95
CA ALA A 40 0.45 9.14 -6.65
C ALA A 40 -0.80 8.87 -5.80
N VAL A 41 -0.90 7.71 -5.15
CA VAL A 41 -1.99 7.39 -4.20
C VAL A 41 -1.98 8.38 -3.04
N ALA A 42 -0.82 8.58 -2.40
CA ALA A 42 -0.68 9.40 -1.21
C ALA A 42 -1.02 10.89 -1.46
N ARG A 43 -0.71 11.41 -2.64
CA ARG A 43 -1.11 12.78 -3.04
C ARG A 43 -2.58 12.91 -3.40
N ARG A 44 -3.21 11.84 -3.90
CA ARG A 44 -4.58 11.88 -4.42
C ARG A 44 -5.65 11.65 -3.35
N PHE A 45 -5.31 10.93 -2.28
CA PHE A 45 -6.26 10.47 -1.27
C PHE A 45 -5.79 10.83 0.14
N HIS A 46 -6.68 11.41 0.94
CA HIS A 46 -6.40 11.69 2.36
C HIS A 46 -6.61 10.45 3.25
N THR A 47 -7.25 9.41 2.72
CA THR A 47 -7.48 8.14 3.43
C THR A 47 -7.40 6.97 2.48
N VAL A 48 -6.70 5.92 2.90
CA VAL A 48 -6.53 4.68 2.15
C VAL A 48 -6.99 3.53 3.03
N ILE A 49 -7.84 2.68 2.46
CA ILE A 49 -8.30 1.43 3.06
C ILE A 49 -7.62 0.28 2.32
N ILE A 50 -6.90 -0.57 3.03
CA ILE A 50 -6.26 -1.76 2.47
C ILE A 50 -6.88 -3.00 3.08
N VAL A 51 -7.33 -3.92 2.22
CA VAL A 51 -7.93 -5.19 2.63
C VAL A 51 -7.11 -6.40 2.20
N GLY A 52 -7.17 -7.46 3.01
CA GLY A 52 -6.53 -8.74 2.71
C GLY A 52 -5.02 -8.65 2.78
N ILE A 53 -4.48 -7.96 3.79
CA ILE A 53 -3.05 -7.95 4.07
C ILE A 53 -2.70 -9.29 4.73
N PRO A 54 -1.93 -10.17 4.05
CA PRO A 54 -1.53 -11.43 4.63
C PRO A 54 -0.48 -11.20 5.71
N ARG A 55 -0.23 -12.20 6.55
CA ARG A 55 1.02 -12.25 7.31
C ARG A 55 2.20 -12.20 6.33
N LEU A 56 3.12 -11.29 6.56
CA LEU A 56 4.30 -11.12 5.75
C LEU A 56 5.40 -12.01 6.33
N GLY A 57 5.86 -12.96 5.52
CA GLY A 57 6.97 -13.85 5.86
C GLY A 57 8.11 -13.76 4.83
N PRO A 58 9.19 -14.53 5.03
CA PRO A 58 10.34 -14.57 4.12
C PRO A 58 9.98 -14.91 2.66
N GLU A 59 8.88 -15.61 2.44
CA GLU A 59 8.35 -15.97 1.12
C GLU A 59 7.68 -14.80 0.38
N ARG A 60 7.36 -13.69 1.08
CA ARG A 60 6.73 -12.48 0.55
C ARG A 60 7.61 -11.24 0.68
N ARG A 61 8.94 -11.41 0.64
CA ARG A 61 9.91 -10.31 0.82
C ARG A 61 9.69 -9.13 -0.12
N ASN A 62 9.35 -9.38 -1.39
CA ASN A 62 9.12 -8.32 -2.37
C ASN A 62 7.85 -7.51 -2.03
N GLU A 63 6.78 -8.19 -1.65
CA GLU A 63 5.53 -7.57 -1.22
C GLU A 63 5.72 -6.82 0.10
N ALA A 64 6.49 -7.36 1.03
CA ALA A 64 6.82 -6.71 2.29
C ALA A 64 7.62 -5.43 2.06
N ALA A 65 8.67 -5.47 1.23
CA ALA A 65 9.45 -4.27 0.88
C ALA A 65 8.57 -3.20 0.21
N ARG A 66 7.69 -3.61 -0.69
CA ARG A 66 6.70 -2.74 -1.33
C ARG A 66 5.71 -2.15 -0.32
N PHE A 67 5.29 -2.95 0.66
CA PHE A 67 4.39 -2.50 1.71
C PHE A 67 5.08 -1.46 2.59
N VAL A 68 6.34 -1.66 2.97
CA VAL A 68 7.15 -0.64 3.67
C VAL A 68 7.19 0.66 2.87
N THR A 69 7.55 0.60 1.58
CA THR A 69 7.57 1.82 0.72
C THR A 69 6.20 2.50 0.62
N LEU A 70 5.12 1.72 0.61
CA LEU A 70 3.76 2.26 0.63
C LEU A 70 3.47 2.97 1.95
N ILE A 71 3.77 2.33 3.10
CA ILE A 71 3.57 2.92 4.43
C ILE A 71 4.37 4.21 4.57
N ASP A 72 5.63 4.23 4.14
CA ASP A 72 6.47 5.43 4.16
C ASP A 72 5.82 6.58 3.38
N ALA A 73 5.37 6.32 2.15
CA ALA A 73 4.71 7.32 1.32
C ALA A 73 3.40 7.83 1.94
N LEU A 74 2.58 6.95 2.54
CA LEU A 74 1.35 7.36 3.22
C LEU A 74 1.65 8.20 4.46
N TYR A 75 2.68 7.82 5.23
CA TYR A 75 3.10 8.51 6.44
C TYR A 75 3.62 9.91 6.14
N GLU A 76 4.51 10.05 5.16
CA GLU A 76 5.09 11.34 4.73
C GLU A 76 3.99 12.34 4.31
N HIS A 77 2.96 11.85 3.63
CA HIS A 77 1.81 12.65 3.19
C HIS A 77 0.66 12.72 4.21
N LYS A 78 0.84 12.19 5.42
CA LYS A 78 -0.16 12.20 6.52
C LYS A 78 -1.50 11.58 6.12
N VAL A 79 -1.46 10.54 5.29
CA VAL A 79 -2.64 9.81 4.83
C VAL A 79 -3.11 8.85 5.93
N LYS A 80 -4.41 8.88 6.23
CA LYS A 80 -5.00 7.94 7.19
C LYS A 80 -5.06 6.54 6.57
N LEU A 81 -4.46 5.56 7.23
CA LEU A 81 -4.55 4.16 6.82
C LEU A 81 -5.59 3.43 7.68
N ILE A 82 -6.47 2.68 7.02
CA ILE A 82 -7.34 1.67 7.65
C ILE A 82 -6.97 0.33 7.02
N ALA A 83 -6.57 -0.63 7.85
CA ALA A 83 -6.08 -1.92 7.37
C ALA A 83 -6.92 -3.08 7.91
N ALA A 84 -7.28 -4.01 7.04
CA ALA A 84 -7.77 -5.33 7.41
C ALA A 84 -6.71 -6.38 7.07
N ALA A 85 -6.14 -6.98 8.11
CA ALA A 85 -4.96 -7.84 8.04
C ALA A 85 -5.18 -9.15 8.81
N ASP A 86 -4.41 -10.18 8.44
CA ASP A 86 -4.49 -11.52 9.05
C ASP A 86 -3.85 -11.58 10.45
N ALA A 87 -3.17 -10.52 10.88
CA ALA A 87 -2.55 -10.42 12.20
C ALA A 87 -2.52 -8.96 12.68
N GLU A 88 -2.30 -8.75 13.98
CA GLU A 88 -2.02 -7.44 14.55
C GLU A 88 -0.67 -6.89 14.03
N PRO A 89 -0.44 -5.56 14.05
CA PRO A 89 0.75 -4.95 13.46
C PRO A 89 2.08 -5.59 13.88
N ASP A 90 2.25 -5.87 15.17
CA ASP A 90 3.48 -6.43 15.76
C ASP A 90 3.75 -7.87 15.28
N ASP A 91 2.71 -8.60 14.86
CA ASP A 91 2.79 -9.99 14.37
C ASP A 91 2.69 -10.09 12.84
N LEU A 92 2.47 -8.96 12.17
CA LEU A 92 2.20 -8.90 10.74
C LEU A 92 3.48 -9.08 9.91
N TYR A 93 4.65 -8.69 10.44
CA TYR A 93 5.95 -8.93 9.81
C TYR A 93 7.01 -9.39 10.82
N ALA A 94 6.70 -10.49 11.51
CA ALA A 94 7.52 -11.01 12.62
C ALA A 94 8.93 -11.50 12.24
N ALA A 95 9.22 -11.76 10.96
CA ALA A 95 10.51 -12.30 10.52
C ALA A 95 10.93 -11.81 9.11
N GLY A 96 12.10 -11.16 9.02
CA GLY A 96 12.69 -10.67 7.78
C GLY A 96 13.63 -9.47 8.00
N ASP A 97 14.28 -9.01 6.93
CA ASP A 97 15.30 -7.95 6.96
C ASP A 97 14.73 -6.54 7.30
N GLY A 98 13.41 -6.41 7.44
CA GLY A 98 12.71 -5.15 7.76
C GLY A 98 11.59 -5.33 8.80
N ARG A 99 11.74 -6.30 9.70
CA ARG A 99 10.77 -6.59 10.77
C ARG A 99 10.42 -5.32 11.56
N PHE A 100 9.16 -5.22 11.95
CA PHE A 100 8.65 -4.25 12.91
C PHE A 100 7.94 -5.00 14.02
#